data_AF-A0A7Y4XTE9-F1
#
_entry.id   AF-A0A7Y4XTE9-F1
#
_cell.length_a   1.000
_cell.length_b   1.000
_cell.length_c   1.000
_cell.angle_alpha   90.00
_cell.angle_beta   90.00
_cell.angle_gamma   90.00
#
_symmetry.space_group_name_H-M   'P 1'
#
loop_
_entity.id
_entity.type
_entity.pdbx_description
1 polymer ?
#
loop_
_entity_poly.entity_id
_entity_poly.type
_entity_poly.pdbx_seq_one_letter_code
_entity_poly.pdbx_strand_id
1 'polypeptide(L)'
;MRDINEIVFIELFKEACHKCFGTPLTTALSETDSKLLSNKILEQTGLLLGVKSLKNYSLYILKSKESKENPSIATLDVLARYVLDAPRTDEIQRKNNEGHFPYWFQYKKSFKKDTNLIPSVSPRRKTGMLLILSVVIIAILAWLLYPFSGQPVSNFNEPFTFLSYDSLTENGWWLQNPDNEWWEKRREKKGSLSLYTLKGDNWPDAKNVSGIRNLLVRKILGDCFSTEIHLNDFVPDKNWQQAGILLSEDSTFSHKVVRISISYNDFFGGYSKPPEIIVQGVSSSESGSTSQPEEFAHLTIFTVEEPNEALVRNNLTTAALKIERQDGLYRFLYRTGPSEGFAFKEVISKNFNIDPRYIGIFAIQGFSENENAIPAAFDSFSFSTIDCKH
;
A
#
# COMPACT_ATOMS: atom_id res chain seq x y z
N MET A 1 -37.83 38.82 -22.91
CA MET A 1 -36.59 38.02 -22.83
C MET A 1 -36.46 37.56 -21.38
N ARG A 2 -36.40 36.24 -21.11
CA ARG A 2 -36.28 35.76 -19.71
C ARG A 2 -34.94 36.17 -19.14
N ASP A 3 -34.92 36.52 -17.85
CA ASP A 3 -33.67 36.86 -17.16
C ASP A 3 -32.74 35.63 -17.16
N ILE A 4 -31.42 35.84 -17.29
CA ILE A 4 -30.45 34.74 -17.29
C ILE A 4 -30.51 33.97 -15.97
N ASN A 5 -30.80 34.63 -14.85
CA ASN A 5 -30.96 33.95 -13.56
C ASN A 5 -32.19 33.03 -13.55
N GLU A 6 -33.24 33.44 -14.24
CA GLU A 6 -34.47 32.65 -14.36
C GLU A 6 -34.22 31.38 -15.17
N ILE A 7 -33.49 31.48 -16.28
CA ILE A 7 -33.13 30.31 -17.10
C ILE A 7 -32.26 29.34 -16.31
N VAL A 8 -31.23 29.85 -15.63
CA VAL A 8 -30.32 29.02 -14.81
C VAL A 8 -31.08 28.35 -13.66
N PHE A 9 -32.02 29.06 -13.03
CA PHE A 9 -32.86 28.49 -11.98
C PHE A 9 -33.76 27.36 -12.51
N ILE A 10 -34.40 27.56 -13.67
CA ILE A 10 -35.27 26.54 -14.29
C ILE A 10 -34.49 25.25 -14.52
N GLU A 11 -33.28 25.35 -15.08
CA GLU A 11 -32.45 24.18 -15.36
C GLU A 11 -31.90 23.53 -14.08
N LEU A 12 -31.44 24.34 -13.10
CA LEU A 12 -31.02 23.83 -11.79
C LEU A 12 -32.12 23.02 -11.11
N PHE A 13 -33.36 23.52 -11.13
CA PHE A 13 -34.48 22.85 -10.50
C PHE A 13 -34.86 21.56 -11.23
N LYS A 14 -34.80 21.55 -12.57
CA LYS A 14 -35.03 20.34 -13.36
C LYS A 14 -33.97 19.27 -13.07
N GLU A 15 -32.70 19.65 -12.96
CA GLU A 15 -31.62 18.73 -12.59
C GLU A 15 -31.80 18.17 -11.18
N ALA A 16 -32.19 19.01 -10.21
CA ALA A 16 -32.52 18.54 -8.86
C ALA A 16 -33.67 17.52 -8.88
N CYS A 17 -34.72 17.76 -9.68
CA CYS A 17 -35.81 16.79 -9.84
C CYS A 17 -35.33 15.49 -10.52
N HIS A 18 -34.53 15.60 -11.58
CA HIS A 18 -34.00 14.43 -12.28
C HIS A 18 -33.12 13.58 -11.37
N LYS A 19 -32.28 14.22 -10.55
CA LYS A 19 -31.44 13.54 -9.55
C LYS A 19 -32.27 12.83 -8.49
N CYS A 20 -33.36 13.44 -8.02
CA CYS A 20 -34.20 12.86 -6.99
C CYS A 20 -35.09 11.71 -7.49
N PHE A 21 -35.65 11.83 -8.70
CA PHE A 21 -36.67 10.91 -9.21
C PHE A 21 -36.19 10.00 -10.35
N GLY A 22 -34.99 10.23 -10.90
CA GLY A 22 -34.45 9.51 -12.05
C GLY A 22 -35.10 9.87 -13.40
N THR A 23 -36.08 10.78 -13.42
CA THR A 23 -36.84 11.17 -14.61
C THR A 23 -36.93 12.69 -14.75
N PRO A 24 -36.99 13.25 -15.97
CA PRO A 24 -37.13 14.68 -16.16
C PRO A 24 -38.47 15.21 -15.62
N LEU A 25 -38.49 16.47 -15.17
CA LEU A 25 -39.69 17.12 -14.66
C LEU A 25 -40.69 17.37 -15.80
N THR A 26 -41.69 16.50 -15.94
CA THR A 26 -42.75 16.58 -16.96
C THR A 26 -44.10 17.03 -16.38
N THR A 27 -44.33 16.80 -15.10
CA THR A 27 -45.55 17.20 -14.37
C THR A 27 -45.17 17.96 -13.10
N ALA A 28 -46.08 18.80 -12.60
CA ALA A 28 -45.83 19.56 -11.38
C ALA A 28 -45.78 18.59 -10.19
N LEU A 29 -44.86 18.83 -9.27
CA LEU A 29 -44.65 17.96 -8.12
C LEU A 29 -45.93 17.88 -7.28
N SER A 30 -46.31 16.67 -6.90
CA SER A 30 -47.33 16.49 -5.88
C SER A 30 -46.81 16.97 -4.52
N GLU A 31 -47.70 17.04 -3.51
CA GLU A 31 -47.25 17.35 -2.14
C GLU A 31 -46.30 16.26 -1.60
N THR A 32 -46.59 15.00 -1.91
CA THR A 32 -45.75 13.85 -1.56
C THR A 32 -44.38 13.95 -2.21
N ASP A 33 -44.31 14.24 -3.52
CA ASP A 33 -43.04 14.37 -4.24
C ASP A 33 -42.22 15.55 -3.74
N SER A 34 -42.89 16.67 -3.45
CA SER A 34 -42.24 17.85 -2.88
C SER A 34 -41.65 17.57 -1.50
N LYS A 35 -42.32 16.74 -0.69
CA LYS A 35 -41.83 16.30 0.62
C LYS A 35 -40.64 15.35 0.48
N LEU A 36 -40.70 14.42 -0.46
CA LEU A 36 -39.59 13.51 -0.76
C LEU A 36 -38.35 14.29 -1.21
N LEU A 37 -38.49 15.22 -2.16
CA LEU A 37 -37.40 16.07 -2.62
C LEU A 37 -36.82 16.93 -1.48
N SER A 38 -37.68 17.53 -0.65
CA SER A 38 -37.26 18.30 0.53
C SER A 38 -36.42 17.45 1.50
N ASN A 39 -36.86 16.23 1.79
CA ASN A 39 -36.14 15.31 2.66
C ASN A 39 -34.79 14.89 2.06
N LYS A 40 -34.73 14.59 0.76
CA LYS A 40 -33.47 14.23 0.08
C LYS A 40 -32.45 15.37 0.11
N ILE A 41 -32.91 16.59 -0.10
CA ILE A 41 -32.08 17.79 0.01
C ILE A 41 -31.56 17.94 1.45
N LEU A 42 -32.41 17.77 2.45
CA LEU A 42 -32.03 17.86 3.86
C LEU A 42 -31.04 16.75 4.27
N GLU A 43 -31.30 15.50 3.88
CA GLU A 43 -30.44 14.35 4.18
C GLU A 43 -29.04 14.53 3.60
N GLN A 44 -28.95 15.03 2.36
CA GLN A 44 -27.66 15.17 1.68
C GLN A 44 -26.92 16.45 2.10
N THR A 45 -27.60 17.59 2.09
CA THR A 45 -26.94 18.90 2.28
C THR A 45 -26.93 19.37 3.72
N GLY A 46 -27.82 18.83 4.57
CA GLY A 46 -28.07 19.32 5.93
C GLY A 46 -28.93 20.59 6.00
N LEU A 47 -29.40 21.11 4.86
CA LEU A 47 -30.17 22.34 4.76
C LEU A 47 -31.61 22.06 4.29
N LEU A 48 -32.59 22.74 4.90
CA LEU A 48 -34.01 22.51 4.62
C LEU A 48 -34.54 23.47 3.54
N LEU A 49 -35.22 22.92 2.53
CA LEU A 49 -36.09 23.69 1.63
C LEU A 49 -37.55 23.38 1.89
N GLY A 50 -38.38 24.43 1.97
CA GLY A 50 -39.81 24.29 2.24
C GLY A 50 -40.55 23.52 1.13
N VAL A 51 -41.32 22.51 1.53
CA VAL A 51 -42.14 21.67 0.63
C VAL A 51 -43.05 22.51 -0.28
N LYS A 52 -43.70 23.54 0.28
CA LYS A 52 -44.57 24.45 -0.48
C LYS A 52 -43.81 25.21 -1.58
N SER A 53 -42.59 25.65 -1.29
CA SER A 53 -41.75 26.35 -2.27
C SER A 53 -41.36 25.43 -3.42
N LEU A 54 -40.93 24.19 -3.14
CA LEU A 54 -40.61 23.21 -4.19
C LEU A 54 -41.80 22.91 -5.09
N LYS A 55 -43.00 22.74 -4.50
CA LYS A 55 -44.24 22.57 -5.26
C LYS A 55 -44.52 23.77 -6.17
N ASN A 56 -44.45 24.99 -5.62
CA ASN A 56 -44.67 26.21 -6.39
C ASN A 56 -43.65 26.41 -7.51
N TYR A 57 -42.37 26.09 -7.26
CA TYR A 57 -41.33 26.15 -8.29
C TYR A 57 -41.62 25.19 -9.45
N SER A 58 -42.05 23.96 -9.15
CA SER A 58 -42.43 23.02 -10.21
C SER A 58 -43.62 23.51 -11.05
N LEU A 59 -44.61 24.15 -10.40
CA LEU A 59 -45.75 24.76 -11.08
C LEU A 59 -45.32 25.94 -11.95
N TYR A 60 -44.46 26.82 -11.41
CA TYR A 60 -43.91 27.96 -12.12
C TYR A 60 -43.19 27.53 -13.41
N ILE A 61 -42.28 26.56 -13.29
CA ILE A 61 -41.46 26.08 -14.39
C ILE A 61 -42.30 25.48 -15.52
N LEU A 62 -43.37 24.75 -15.18
CA LEU A 62 -44.21 24.06 -16.16
C LEU A 62 -45.35 24.93 -16.71
N LYS A 63 -45.90 25.88 -15.94
CA LYS A 63 -47.09 26.65 -16.34
C LYS A 63 -46.81 28.06 -16.85
N SER A 64 -45.58 28.59 -16.71
CA SER A 64 -44.94 29.72 -17.42
C SER A 64 -45.69 31.07 -17.62
N LYS A 65 -47.00 31.20 -17.38
CA LYS A 65 -47.78 32.32 -17.95
C LYS A 65 -48.25 33.39 -16.96
N GLU A 66 -48.35 33.15 -15.65
CA GLU A 66 -49.00 34.13 -14.76
C GLU A 66 -48.38 34.38 -13.38
N SER A 67 -47.55 33.48 -12.84
CA SER A 67 -46.88 33.71 -11.54
C SER A 67 -45.38 33.89 -11.75
N LYS A 68 -44.75 34.89 -11.13
CA LYS A 68 -43.28 35.04 -11.10
C LYS A 68 -42.76 34.51 -9.77
N GLU A 69 -41.96 33.45 -9.81
CA GLU A 69 -41.22 32.97 -8.64
C GLU A 69 -39.81 33.56 -8.64
N ASN A 70 -39.39 34.13 -7.51
CA ASN A 70 -38.05 34.68 -7.32
C ASN A 70 -37.39 33.96 -6.13
N PRO A 71 -36.81 32.77 -6.35
CA PRO A 71 -36.12 32.05 -5.28
C PRO A 71 -34.98 32.91 -4.73
N SER A 72 -34.82 32.92 -3.41
CA SER A 72 -33.70 33.61 -2.77
C SER A 72 -32.37 32.98 -3.17
N ILE A 73 -31.28 33.75 -3.12
CA ILE A 73 -29.93 33.23 -3.44
C ILE A 73 -29.57 32.05 -2.51
N ALA A 74 -29.99 32.09 -1.25
CA ALA A 74 -29.85 30.97 -0.33
C ALA A 74 -30.59 29.71 -0.81
N THR A 75 -31.79 29.85 -1.36
CA THR A 75 -32.54 28.73 -1.93
C THR A 75 -31.83 28.13 -3.13
N LEU A 76 -31.30 28.98 -4.01
CA LEU A 76 -30.54 28.58 -5.18
C LEU A 76 -29.25 27.85 -4.79
N ASP A 77 -28.57 28.30 -3.73
CA ASP A 77 -27.36 27.64 -3.20
C ASP A 77 -27.67 26.25 -2.66
N VAL A 78 -28.76 26.07 -1.92
CA VAL A 78 -29.16 24.76 -1.40
C VAL A 78 -29.47 23.77 -2.54
N LEU A 79 -30.20 24.22 -3.57
CA LEU A 79 -30.46 23.39 -4.76
C LEU A 79 -29.16 23.05 -5.50
N ALA A 80 -28.25 24.01 -5.65
CA ALA A 80 -26.95 23.79 -6.28
C ALA A 80 -26.09 22.80 -5.50
N ARG A 81 -26.07 22.87 -4.16
CA ARG A 81 -25.39 21.89 -3.30
C ARG A 81 -25.92 20.49 -3.50
N TYR A 82 -27.24 20.35 -3.58
CA TYR A 82 -27.87 19.06 -3.81
C TYR A 82 -27.48 18.49 -5.18
N VAL A 83 -27.54 19.29 -6.24
CA VAL A 83 -27.16 18.85 -7.60
C VAL A 83 -25.68 18.51 -7.69
N LEU A 84 -24.80 19.33 -7.11
CA LEU A 84 -23.34 19.20 -7.19
C LEU A 84 -22.70 18.27 -6.15
N ASP A 85 -23.48 17.56 -5.34
CA ASP A 85 -22.98 16.68 -4.27
C ASP A 85 -22.04 17.39 -3.28
N ALA A 86 -22.40 18.63 -2.91
CA ALA A 86 -21.61 19.41 -1.96
C ALA A 86 -21.59 18.76 -0.56
N PRO A 87 -20.50 18.94 0.22
CA PRO A 87 -20.43 18.48 1.60
C PRO A 87 -21.59 18.97 2.45
N ARG A 88 -22.04 18.12 3.37
CA ARG A 88 -23.11 18.42 4.33
C ARG A 88 -22.70 19.58 5.25
N THR A 89 -23.62 20.51 5.49
CA THR A 89 -23.44 21.65 6.39
C THR A 89 -24.74 21.99 7.14
N ASP A 90 -24.69 22.90 8.10
CA ASP A 90 -25.86 23.47 8.77
C ASP A 90 -26.00 24.98 8.49
N GLU A 91 -27.14 25.56 8.87
CA GLU A 91 -27.44 26.96 8.57
C GLU A 91 -26.50 27.95 9.29
N ILE A 92 -25.92 27.58 10.43
CA ILE A 92 -25.00 28.41 11.20
C ILE A 92 -23.63 28.40 10.51
N GLN A 93 -23.09 27.21 10.21
CA GLN A 93 -21.83 27.04 9.51
C GLN A 93 -21.85 27.67 8.13
N ARG A 94 -22.94 27.46 7.37
CA ARG A 94 -23.12 28.06 6.05
C ARG A 94 -23.07 29.59 6.11
N LYS A 95 -23.72 30.21 7.09
CA LYS A 95 -23.68 31.67 7.25
C LYS A 95 -22.29 32.19 7.60
N ASN A 96 -21.57 31.47 8.47
CA ASN A 96 -20.26 31.90 8.95
C ASN A 96 -19.15 31.72 7.90
N ASN A 97 -19.17 30.61 7.17
CA ASN A 97 -18.08 30.23 6.27
C ASN A 97 -18.39 30.49 4.79
N GLU A 98 -19.68 30.50 4.42
CA GLU A 98 -20.14 30.42 3.03
C GLU A 98 -21.27 31.41 2.75
N GLY A 99 -21.30 32.54 3.46
CA GLY A 99 -22.32 33.59 3.31
C GLY A 99 -22.38 34.23 1.91
N HIS A 100 -21.42 33.94 1.05
CA HIS A 100 -21.36 34.37 -0.36
C HIS A 100 -21.97 33.34 -1.34
N PHE A 101 -22.53 32.22 -0.88
CA PHE A 101 -23.26 31.23 -1.69
C PHE A 101 -22.44 30.62 -2.85
N PRO A 102 -21.29 29.98 -2.55
CA PRO A 102 -20.33 29.56 -3.58
C PRO A 102 -20.90 28.57 -4.59
N TYR A 103 -21.78 27.66 -4.17
CA TYR A 103 -22.27 26.58 -5.01
C TYR A 103 -23.28 27.08 -6.05
N TRP A 104 -24.11 28.07 -5.70
CA TRP A 104 -24.96 28.74 -6.69
C TRP A 104 -24.13 29.38 -7.81
N PHE A 105 -23.07 30.13 -7.46
CA PHE A 105 -22.24 30.80 -8.46
C PHE A 105 -21.40 29.81 -9.28
N GLN A 106 -20.96 28.71 -8.67
CA GLN A 106 -20.30 27.61 -9.37
C GLN A 106 -21.22 27.00 -10.42
N TYR A 107 -22.46 26.65 -10.05
CA TYR A 107 -23.46 26.09 -10.96
C TYR A 107 -23.82 27.07 -12.09
N LYS A 108 -24.03 28.35 -11.76
CA LYS A 108 -24.32 29.39 -12.75
C LYS A 108 -23.17 29.57 -13.75
N LYS A 109 -21.91 29.40 -13.32
CA LYS A 109 -20.73 29.51 -14.18
C LYS A 109 -20.62 28.33 -15.14
N SER A 110 -20.89 27.10 -14.71
CA SER A 110 -20.92 25.94 -15.62
C SER A 110 -22.02 26.09 -16.66
N PHE A 111 -23.22 26.53 -16.25
CA PHE A 111 -24.34 26.73 -17.17
C PHE A 111 -24.00 27.68 -18.35
N LYS A 112 -23.33 28.80 -18.08
CA LYS A 112 -22.91 29.76 -19.12
C LYS A 112 -21.87 29.20 -20.10
N LYS A 113 -21.08 28.21 -19.67
CA LYS A 113 -20.08 27.60 -20.53
C LYS A 113 -20.74 26.71 -21.59
N ASP A 114 -21.82 26.04 -21.20
CA ASP A 114 -22.52 25.10 -22.08
C ASP A 114 -23.48 25.79 -23.07
N THR A 115 -24.01 26.97 -22.72
CA THR A 115 -24.92 27.72 -23.61
C THR A 115 -24.22 28.48 -24.75
N ASN A 116 -22.90 28.62 -24.73
CA ASN A 116 -22.13 29.35 -25.77
C ASN A 116 -21.73 28.48 -26.99
N LEU A 117 -22.39 27.34 -27.21
CA LEU A 117 -22.12 26.42 -28.32
C LEU A 117 -23.11 26.64 -29.49
N ILE A 118 -23.02 27.79 -30.17
CA ILE A 118 -23.49 27.95 -31.57
C ILE A 118 -22.24 28.13 -32.46
N PRO A 119 -21.97 27.26 -33.45
CA PRO A 119 -20.72 27.29 -34.19
C PRO A 119 -20.75 28.28 -35.37
N SER A 120 -19.91 29.32 -35.31
CA SER A 120 -19.51 30.16 -36.43
C SER A 120 -18.45 29.43 -37.28
N VAL A 121 -18.67 29.40 -38.59
CA VAL A 121 -17.87 28.66 -39.58
C VAL A 121 -16.62 29.46 -40.00
N SER A 122 -15.45 28.94 -39.61
CA SER A 122 -14.12 29.11 -40.25
C SER A 122 -13.44 30.48 -40.12
N PRO A 123 -12.07 30.59 -40.13
CA PRO A 123 -11.11 29.72 -40.81
C PRO A 123 -10.18 28.92 -39.87
N ARG A 124 -9.67 27.81 -40.41
CA ARG A 124 -8.81 26.80 -39.76
C ARG A 124 -7.63 27.38 -38.95
N ARG A 125 -7.56 27.05 -37.65
CA ARG A 125 -6.31 26.94 -36.86
C ARG A 125 -6.47 25.99 -35.65
N LYS A 126 -5.99 24.75 -35.79
CA LYS A 126 -5.38 23.79 -34.81
C LYS A 126 -5.74 23.74 -33.29
N THR A 127 -6.94 24.11 -32.79
CA THR A 127 -7.23 24.05 -31.32
C THR A 127 -8.30 23.05 -30.84
N GLY A 128 -8.94 22.27 -31.72
CA GLY A 128 -9.93 21.24 -31.31
C GLY A 128 -9.32 19.94 -30.73
N MET A 129 -8.03 19.70 -30.96
CA MET A 129 -7.33 18.52 -30.47
C MET A 129 -7.06 18.60 -28.95
N LEU A 130 -6.91 19.82 -28.39
CA LEU A 130 -6.48 20.03 -27.00
C LEU A 130 -7.53 19.67 -25.95
N LEU A 131 -8.83 19.72 -26.30
CA LEU A 131 -9.92 19.51 -25.34
C LEU A 131 -10.33 18.04 -25.22
N ILE A 132 -10.25 17.29 -26.33
CA ILE A 132 -10.35 15.82 -26.28
C ILE A 132 -9.13 15.26 -25.54
N LEU A 133 -7.96 15.87 -25.75
CA LEU A 133 -6.75 15.51 -25.02
C LEU A 133 -6.92 15.72 -23.51
N SER A 134 -7.52 16.82 -23.06
CA SER A 134 -7.66 17.10 -21.62
C SER A 134 -8.62 16.14 -20.91
N VAL A 135 -9.71 15.72 -21.54
CA VAL A 135 -10.64 14.74 -20.96
C VAL A 135 -10.01 13.36 -20.88
N VAL A 136 -9.29 12.95 -21.93
CA VAL A 136 -8.52 11.70 -21.93
C VAL A 136 -7.43 11.74 -20.86
N ILE A 137 -6.74 12.87 -20.68
CA ILE A 137 -5.74 13.07 -19.62
C ILE A 137 -6.38 12.95 -18.24
N ILE A 138 -7.56 13.52 -17.99
CA ILE A 138 -8.23 13.43 -16.68
C ILE A 138 -8.71 11.99 -16.41
N ALA A 139 -9.24 11.29 -17.41
CA ALA A 139 -9.64 9.89 -17.26
C ALA A 139 -8.42 8.98 -16.99
N ILE A 140 -7.30 9.22 -17.67
CA ILE A 140 -6.03 8.52 -17.40
C ILE A 140 -5.51 8.86 -16.01
N LEU A 141 -5.55 10.13 -15.58
CA LEU A 141 -5.17 10.54 -14.23
C LEU A 141 -6.07 9.89 -13.17
N ALA A 142 -7.38 9.86 -13.38
CA ALA A 142 -8.31 9.21 -12.46
C ALA A 142 -8.09 7.69 -12.40
N TRP A 143 -7.76 7.05 -13.52
CA TRP A 143 -7.44 5.63 -13.56
C TRP A 143 -6.07 5.32 -12.92
N LEU A 144 -5.07 6.18 -13.09
CA LEU A 144 -3.76 6.08 -12.42
C LEU A 144 -3.85 6.40 -10.92
N LEU A 145 -4.79 7.26 -10.51
CA LEU A 145 -4.99 7.67 -9.11
C LEU A 145 -6.01 6.82 -8.37
N TYR A 146 -6.86 6.05 -9.05
CA TYR A 146 -7.67 5.03 -8.39
C TYR A 146 -6.67 4.00 -7.87
N PRO A 147 -6.47 3.89 -6.55
CA PRO A 147 -5.62 2.83 -6.05
C PRO A 147 -6.29 1.57 -6.55
N PHE A 148 -5.61 0.83 -7.42
CA PHE A 148 -5.83 -0.60 -7.55
C PHE A 148 -5.58 -1.14 -6.14
N SER A 149 -6.60 -1.06 -5.29
CA SER A 149 -6.80 -1.92 -4.15
C SER A 149 -7.07 -3.30 -4.73
N GLY A 150 -6.05 -3.82 -5.43
CA GLY A 150 -5.90 -5.24 -5.64
C GLY A 150 -6.15 -5.84 -4.28
N GLN A 151 -7.14 -6.74 -4.22
CA GLN A 151 -7.45 -7.45 -2.99
C GLN A 151 -6.12 -7.85 -2.38
N PRO A 152 -5.85 -7.52 -1.09
CA PRO A 152 -4.60 -7.92 -0.46
C PRO A 152 -4.44 -9.39 -0.78
N VAL A 153 -3.41 -9.73 -1.55
CA VAL A 153 -3.21 -11.10 -2.02
C VAL A 153 -3.03 -11.88 -0.75
N SER A 154 -4.08 -12.58 -0.33
CA SER A 154 -4.15 -13.13 1.01
C SER A 154 -3.08 -14.19 1.22
N ASN A 155 -2.64 -14.81 0.12
CA ASN A 155 -1.55 -15.78 0.08
C ASN A 155 -0.71 -15.57 -1.18
N PHE A 156 0.59 -15.36 -1.02
CA PHE A 156 1.59 -15.29 -2.06
C PHE A 156 2.64 -16.38 -1.82
N ASN A 157 3.03 -17.07 -2.88
CA ASN A 157 4.06 -18.11 -2.85
C ASN A 157 4.99 -17.94 -4.06
N GLU A 158 6.28 -17.80 -3.81
CA GLU A 158 7.33 -17.67 -4.81
C GLU A 158 8.24 -18.91 -4.73
N PRO A 159 8.12 -19.86 -5.67
CA PRO A 159 8.96 -21.05 -5.72
C PRO A 159 10.32 -20.79 -6.41
N PHE A 160 10.62 -19.55 -6.83
CA PHE A 160 11.89 -19.16 -7.44
C PHE A 160 12.29 -19.97 -8.70
N THR A 161 11.30 -20.52 -9.42
CA THR A 161 11.56 -21.26 -10.67
C THR A 161 11.97 -20.35 -11.82
N PHE A 162 11.57 -19.08 -11.78
CA PHE A 162 11.85 -18.08 -12.81
C PHE A 162 12.57 -16.87 -12.20
N LEU A 163 13.86 -16.76 -12.49
CA LEU A 163 14.76 -15.75 -11.90
C LEU A 163 15.19 -14.67 -12.91
N SER A 164 14.36 -14.37 -13.91
CA SER A 164 14.60 -13.19 -14.75
C SER A 164 14.19 -11.95 -13.97
N TYR A 165 14.84 -10.81 -14.26
CA TYR A 165 14.48 -9.53 -13.64
C TYR A 165 13.01 -9.20 -13.86
N ASP A 166 12.50 -9.42 -15.08
CA ASP A 166 11.10 -9.19 -15.42
C ASP A 166 10.17 -10.09 -14.60
N SER A 167 10.46 -11.40 -14.50
CA SER A 167 9.63 -12.32 -13.72
C SER A 167 9.60 -11.98 -12.23
N LEU A 168 10.75 -11.62 -11.65
CA LEU A 168 10.83 -11.20 -10.25
C LEU A 168 10.03 -9.91 -10.04
N THR A 169 10.17 -8.94 -10.94
CA THR A 169 9.47 -7.65 -10.88
C THR A 169 7.96 -7.81 -11.05
N GLU A 170 7.51 -8.63 -11.99
CA GLU A 170 6.10 -8.98 -12.19
C GLU A 170 5.51 -9.63 -10.95
N ASN A 171 6.30 -10.47 -10.27
CA ASN A 171 5.88 -11.05 -9.00
C ASN A 171 5.93 -10.06 -7.84
N GLY A 172 6.51 -8.86 -7.97
CA GLY A 172 6.56 -7.82 -6.94
C GLY A 172 7.87 -7.75 -6.15
N TRP A 173 8.91 -8.44 -6.62
CA TRP A 173 10.27 -8.39 -6.08
C TRP A 173 11.12 -7.35 -6.80
N TRP A 174 12.06 -6.72 -6.10
CA TRP A 174 13.13 -5.96 -6.73
C TRP A 174 14.47 -6.19 -6.03
N LEU A 175 15.55 -6.04 -6.79
CA LEU A 175 16.90 -6.22 -6.31
C LEU A 175 17.47 -4.89 -5.80
N GLN A 176 18.15 -4.92 -4.65
CA GLN A 176 18.89 -3.79 -4.11
C GLN A 176 20.40 -4.07 -4.05
N ASN A 177 21.18 -2.99 -4.23
CA ASN A 177 22.64 -3.01 -4.26
C ASN A 177 23.18 -4.16 -5.13
N PRO A 178 22.83 -4.18 -6.44
CA PRO A 178 23.19 -5.29 -7.31
C PRO A 178 24.71 -5.47 -7.35
N ASP A 179 25.12 -6.72 -7.20
CA ASP A 179 26.44 -7.22 -7.53
C ASP A 179 26.27 -8.18 -8.69
N ASN A 180 26.58 -7.70 -9.90
CA ASN A 180 26.31 -8.44 -11.14
C ASN A 180 27.10 -9.76 -11.21
N GLU A 181 28.32 -9.81 -10.68
CA GLU A 181 29.14 -11.02 -10.72
C GLU A 181 28.45 -12.17 -9.98
N TRP A 182 27.98 -11.88 -8.77
CA TRP A 182 27.29 -12.88 -7.95
C TRP A 182 25.84 -13.08 -8.34
N TRP A 183 25.17 -12.05 -8.84
CA TRP A 183 23.79 -12.16 -9.30
C TRP A 183 23.67 -13.05 -10.54
N GLU A 184 24.67 -13.10 -11.42
CA GLU A 184 24.64 -14.04 -12.55
C GLU A 184 24.67 -15.51 -12.11
N LYS A 185 25.15 -15.79 -10.89
CA LYS A 185 25.15 -17.14 -10.30
C LYS A 185 23.84 -17.48 -9.57
N ARG A 186 22.83 -16.61 -9.59
CA ARG A 186 21.53 -16.83 -8.94
C ARG A 186 20.80 -18.11 -9.35
N ARG A 187 21.17 -18.70 -10.49
CA ARG A 187 20.61 -19.94 -11.06
C ARG A 187 21.52 -21.17 -10.88
N GLU A 188 22.56 -21.08 -10.06
CA GLU A 188 23.51 -22.19 -9.85
C GLU A 188 22.78 -23.44 -9.35
N LYS A 189 21.81 -23.29 -8.43
CA LYS A 189 20.92 -24.38 -8.03
C LYS A 189 19.62 -24.33 -8.82
N LYS A 190 19.31 -25.40 -9.55
CA LYS A 190 18.10 -25.49 -10.37
C LYS A 190 16.84 -25.49 -9.49
N GLY A 191 15.93 -24.56 -9.74
CA GLY A 191 14.65 -24.48 -9.03
C GLY A 191 14.68 -23.69 -7.73
N SER A 192 15.80 -23.04 -7.41
CA SER A 192 15.97 -22.22 -6.22
C SER A 192 16.63 -20.90 -6.59
N LEU A 193 16.46 -19.87 -5.78
CA LEU A 193 17.25 -18.63 -5.85
C LEU A 193 18.54 -18.81 -5.05
N SER A 194 19.70 -18.76 -5.70
CA SER A 194 20.99 -18.71 -4.99
C SER A 194 21.39 -17.27 -4.68
N LEU A 195 21.41 -16.89 -3.39
CA LEU A 195 22.12 -15.70 -2.91
C LEU A 195 23.46 -16.14 -2.30
N TYR A 196 24.41 -15.22 -2.13
CA TYR A 196 25.73 -15.54 -1.58
C TYR A 196 26.01 -14.68 -0.36
N THR A 197 26.76 -15.22 0.61
CA THR A 197 27.18 -14.49 1.81
C THR A 197 28.21 -13.41 1.46
N LEU A 198 27.76 -12.32 0.86
CA LEU A 198 28.63 -11.24 0.40
C LEU A 198 28.91 -10.23 1.50
N LYS A 199 30.00 -9.47 1.35
CA LYS A 199 30.33 -8.37 2.26
C LYS A 199 29.22 -7.30 2.21
N GLY A 200 28.69 -6.96 3.37
CA GLY A 200 27.64 -5.97 3.56
C GLY A 200 26.76 -6.30 4.78
N ASP A 201 26.18 -5.27 5.38
CA ASP A 201 25.17 -5.37 6.45
C ASP A 201 24.24 -4.15 6.37
N ASN A 202 23.03 -4.24 6.93
CA ASN A 202 22.10 -3.12 7.01
C ASN A 202 22.50 -2.10 8.10
N TRP A 203 23.34 -2.50 9.05
CA TRP A 203 23.90 -1.58 10.05
C TRP A 203 25.31 -1.12 9.63
N PRO A 204 25.57 0.19 9.50
CA PRO A 204 26.90 0.67 9.15
C PRO A 204 27.88 0.51 10.33
N ASP A 205 29.18 0.48 10.02
CA ASP A 205 30.23 0.66 11.03
C ASP A 205 31.06 1.92 10.73
N ALA A 206 32.10 2.18 11.52
CA ALA A 206 32.93 3.39 11.34
C ALA A 206 33.66 3.47 9.98
N LYS A 207 33.80 2.35 9.26
CA LYS A 207 34.56 2.23 8.01
C LYS A 207 33.68 1.83 6.82
N ASN A 208 32.51 1.24 7.05
CA ASN A 208 31.66 0.64 6.05
C ASN A 208 30.28 1.28 6.05
N VAL A 209 29.78 1.60 4.85
CA VAL A 209 28.41 2.09 4.65
C VAL A 209 27.41 0.94 4.76
N SER A 210 26.17 1.25 5.15
CA SER A 210 25.08 0.28 5.15
C SER A 210 24.73 -0.16 3.72
N GLY A 211 24.38 -1.44 3.58
CA GLY A 211 23.97 -2.03 2.32
C GLY A 211 24.23 -3.53 2.31
N ILE A 212 23.18 -4.29 1.98
CA ILE A 212 23.27 -5.72 1.70
C ILE A 212 23.31 -5.89 0.18
N ARG A 213 24.33 -6.60 -0.33
CA ARG A 213 24.47 -6.91 -1.76
C ARG A 213 23.42 -7.93 -2.18
N ASN A 214 22.85 -7.73 -3.37
CA ASN A 214 21.83 -8.62 -3.94
C ASN A 214 20.64 -8.89 -2.99
N LEU A 215 20.27 -7.89 -2.19
CA LEU A 215 19.10 -7.98 -1.31
C LEU A 215 17.83 -8.01 -2.17
N LEU A 216 17.04 -9.07 -2.07
CA LEU A 216 15.78 -9.18 -2.78
C LEU A 216 14.63 -8.73 -1.88
N VAL A 217 13.86 -7.74 -2.34
CA VAL A 217 12.91 -7.00 -1.51
C VAL A 217 11.50 -7.06 -2.08
N ARG A 218 10.51 -7.13 -1.20
CA ARG A 218 9.08 -7.13 -1.52
C ARG A 218 8.32 -6.21 -0.56
N LYS A 219 7.21 -5.63 -1.02
CA LYS A 219 6.26 -4.89 -0.17
C LYS A 219 5.36 -5.83 0.63
N ILE A 220 5.10 -5.47 1.89
CA ILE A 220 4.14 -6.14 2.76
C ILE A 220 2.73 -5.62 2.45
N LEU A 221 1.78 -6.53 2.28
CA LEU A 221 0.38 -6.22 2.05
C LEU A 221 -0.45 -6.67 3.26
N GLY A 222 -0.55 -5.84 4.30
CA GLY A 222 -1.36 -6.12 5.50
C GLY A 222 -0.60 -5.90 6.80
N ASP A 223 -1.34 -5.61 7.88
CA ASP A 223 -0.74 -5.32 9.18
C ASP A 223 -0.43 -6.60 9.98
N CYS A 224 -1.29 -7.62 9.88
CA CYS A 224 -1.05 -8.95 10.44
C CYS A 224 -0.72 -9.94 9.32
N PHE A 225 0.42 -10.63 9.43
CA PHE A 225 0.90 -11.52 8.38
C PHE A 225 1.78 -12.64 8.92
N SER A 226 2.01 -13.63 8.06
CA SER A 226 2.99 -14.70 8.24
C SER A 226 3.88 -14.75 6.99
N THR A 227 5.19 -14.67 7.17
CA THR A 227 6.18 -14.84 6.09
C THR A 227 7.15 -15.96 6.43
N GLU A 228 7.55 -16.72 5.42
CA GLU A 228 8.35 -17.93 5.57
C GLU A 228 9.31 -18.09 4.39
N ILE A 229 10.53 -18.52 4.67
CA ILE A 229 11.49 -18.95 3.64
C ILE A 229 11.89 -20.39 3.88
N HIS A 230 12.19 -21.10 2.79
CA HIS A 230 12.82 -22.41 2.81
C HIS A 230 14.22 -22.29 2.21
N LEU A 231 15.21 -22.68 3.01
CA LEU A 231 16.62 -22.72 2.67
C LEU A 231 17.03 -24.17 2.42
N ASN A 232 17.91 -24.35 1.44
CA ASN A 232 18.36 -25.66 1.03
C ASN A 232 19.88 -25.69 0.89
N ASP A 233 20.52 -26.59 1.64
CA ASP A 233 21.97 -26.75 1.75
C ASP A 233 22.73 -25.49 2.23
N PHE A 234 22.10 -24.62 3.03
CA PHE A 234 22.81 -23.50 3.64
C PHE A 234 23.47 -23.92 4.96
N VAL A 235 24.79 -24.13 4.92
CA VAL A 235 25.62 -24.48 6.07
C VAL A 235 26.70 -23.42 6.25
N PRO A 236 26.48 -22.39 7.10
CA PRO A 236 27.51 -21.40 7.35
C PRO A 236 28.68 -22.05 8.11
N ASP A 237 29.90 -21.73 7.72
CA ASP A 237 31.14 -22.33 8.22
C ASP A 237 32.17 -21.28 8.69
N LYS A 238 31.81 -20.00 8.60
CA LYS A 238 32.63 -18.87 9.04
C LYS A 238 31.79 -17.81 9.74
N ASN A 239 32.43 -17.08 10.64
CA ASN A 239 31.81 -15.96 11.31
C ASN A 239 31.15 -15.00 10.33
N TRP A 240 30.05 -14.42 10.78
CA TRP A 240 29.27 -13.43 10.06
C TRP A 240 28.53 -13.96 8.84
N GLN A 241 28.78 -15.19 8.37
CA GLN A 241 27.96 -15.80 7.34
C GLN A 241 26.54 -16.05 7.87
N GLN A 242 25.57 -15.41 7.24
CA GLN A 242 24.16 -15.53 7.62
C GLN A 242 23.27 -15.51 6.38
N ALA A 243 22.13 -16.18 6.47
CA ALA A 243 21.04 -16.05 5.51
C ALA A 243 19.70 -16.05 6.23
N GLY A 244 18.74 -15.26 5.75
CA GLY A 244 17.48 -15.12 6.45
C GLY A 244 16.45 -14.15 5.87
N ILE A 245 15.52 -13.76 6.75
CA ILE A 245 14.44 -12.80 6.48
C ILE A 245 14.71 -11.53 7.29
N LEU A 246 14.44 -10.37 6.68
CA LEU A 246 14.52 -9.09 7.36
C LEU A 246 13.29 -8.22 7.04
N LEU A 247 12.79 -7.48 8.02
CA LEU A 247 11.60 -6.63 7.93
C LEU A 247 12.00 -5.17 8.15
N SER A 248 11.43 -4.23 7.40
CA SER A 248 11.69 -2.79 7.58
C SER A 248 10.47 -1.92 7.33
N GLU A 249 10.42 -0.76 7.97
CA GLU A 249 9.44 0.31 7.72
C GLU A 249 9.67 1.01 6.38
N ASP A 250 10.91 0.96 5.85
CA ASP A 250 11.32 1.62 4.63
C ASP A 250 11.99 0.68 3.62
N SER A 251 12.04 1.09 2.35
CA SER A 251 12.66 0.28 1.32
C SER A 251 14.18 0.30 1.40
N THR A 252 14.81 1.26 2.07
CA THR A 252 16.28 1.36 2.12
C THR A 252 16.91 0.52 3.23
N PHE A 253 16.10 -0.04 4.13
CA PHE A 253 16.54 -0.81 5.29
C PHE A 253 17.50 -0.04 6.21
N SER A 254 17.34 1.28 6.24
CA SER A 254 18.11 2.19 7.11
C SER A 254 17.33 2.66 8.35
N HIS A 255 16.05 2.30 8.42
CA HIS A 255 15.17 2.62 9.55
C HIS A 255 15.11 1.45 10.55
N LYS A 256 14.02 1.35 11.31
CA LYS A 256 13.80 0.21 12.20
C LYS A 256 13.78 -1.06 11.37
N VAL A 257 14.60 -2.01 11.76
CA VAL A 257 14.71 -3.31 11.11
C VAL A 257 14.55 -4.41 12.16
N VAL A 258 13.93 -5.51 11.75
CA VAL A 258 13.91 -6.75 12.51
C VAL A 258 14.38 -7.87 11.59
N ARG A 259 15.41 -8.61 11.99
CA ARG A 259 16.07 -9.64 11.19
C ARG A 259 16.09 -10.95 11.95
N ILE A 260 15.81 -12.05 11.25
CA ILE A 260 16.09 -13.41 11.72
C ILE A 260 16.90 -14.17 10.67
N SER A 261 17.93 -14.87 11.12
CA SER A 261 18.84 -15.61 10.26
C SER A 261 19.31 -16.91 10.90
N ILE A 262 19.75 -17.83 10.04
CA ILE A 262 20.69 -18.89 10.43
C ILE A 262 22.08 -18.30 10.27
N SER A 263 22.94 -18.44 11.27
CA SER A 263 24.30 -17.91 11.24
C SER A 263 25.29 -18.82 11.93
N TYR A 264 26.57 -18.61 11.62
CA TYR A 264 27.69 -19.23 12.31
C TYR A 264 28.26 -18.27 13.34
N ASN A 265 28.56 -18.77 14.53
CA ASN A 265 29.13 -18.04 15.64
C ASN A 265 30.33 -18.79 16.23
N ASP A 266 31.52 -18.21 16.17
CA ASP A 266 32.69 -18.66 16.95
C ASP A 266 33.18 -17.60 17.94
N PHE A 267 32.48 -16.47 18.07
CA PHE A 267 32.91 -15.35 18.91
C PHE A 267 32.26 -15.42 20.30
N PHE A 268 33.05 -15.79 21.31
CA PHE A 268 32.59 -15.91 22.69
C PHE A 268 33.31 -14.95 23.65
N GLY A 269 33.68 -13.75 23.20
CA GLY A 269 34.28 -12.73 24.08
C GLY A 269 35.57 -13.17 24.78
N GLY A 270 36.38 -14.01 24.13
CA GLY A 270 37.65 -14.53 24.65
C GLY A 270 37.57 -15.90 25.31
N TYR A 271 36.38 -16.47 25.51
CA TYR A 271 36.23 -17.86 25.91
C TYR A 271 36.46 -18.80 24.73
N SER A 272 37.18 -19.90 24.95
CA SER A 272 37.29 -20.97 23.97
C SER A 272 36.09 -21.90 24.12
N LYS A 273 35.24 -21.92 23.10
CA LYS A 273 34.12 -22.85 22.94
C LYS A 273 34.11 -23.34 21.49
N PRO A 274 33.56 -24.55 21.22
CA PRO A 274 33.36 -24.96 19.85
C PRO A 274 32.42 -23.98 19.13
N PRO A 275 32.59 -23.76 17.82
CA PRO A 275 31.69 -22.92 17.05
C PRO A 275 30.25 -23.44 17.07
N GLU A 276 29.31 -22.53 16.84
CA GLU A 276 27.88 -22.80 16.91
C GLU A 276 27.19 -22.40 15.61
N ILE A 277 26.23 -23.21 15.17
CA ILE A 277 25.21 -22.77 14.22
C ILE A 277 24.00 -22.34 15.02
N ILE A 278 23.60 -21.08 14.86
CA ILE A 278 22.57 -20.45 15.67
C ILE A 278 21.42 -19.96 14.79
N VAL A 279 20.24 -19.82 15.39
CA VAL A 279 19.23 -18.87 14.91
C VAL A 279 19.43 -17.57 15.65
N GLN A 280 19.71 -16.50 14.91
CA GLN A 280 19.98 -15.17 15.46
C GLN A 280 18.84 -14.22 15.13
N GLY A 281 18.37 -13.47 16.12
CA GLY A 281 17.42 -12.38 15.96
C GLY A 281 18.06 -11.05 16.31
N VAL A 282 18.08 -10.11 15.38
CA VAL A 282 18.67 -8.77 15.57
C VAL A 282 17.66 -7.70 15.18
N SER A 283 17.54 -6.63 15.97
CA SER A 283 16.63 -5.53 15.71
C SER A 283 17.29 -4.16 15.91
N SER A 284 16.72 -3.13 15.29
CA SER A 284 16.97 -1.74 15.63
C SER A 284 15.67 -1.00 15.91
N SER A 285 15.64 -0.27 17.02
CA SER A 285 14.50 0.57 17.42
C SER A 285 14.58 2.00 16.89
N GLU A 286 15.75 2.43 16.44
CA GLU A 286 16.03 3.78 15.96
C GLU A 286 16.26 3.81 14.45
N SER A 287 16.04 4.96 13.84
CA SER A 287 16.30 5.22 12.42
C SER A 287 17.62 5.95 12.21
N GLY A 288 18.31 5.67 11.10
CA GLY A 288 19.47 6.44 10.65
C GLY A 288 20.81 5.88 11.13
N SER A 289 21.88 6.66 10.92
CA SER A 289 23.27 6.22 11.13
C SER A 289 23.66 5.95 12.58
N THR A 290 22.81 6.31 13.55
CA THR A 290 23.01 6.01 14.97
C THR A 290 22.32 4.72 15.43
N SER A 291 21.55 4.08 14.55
CA SER A 291 20.87 2.83 14.84
C SER A 291 21.88 1.73 15.21
N GLN A 292 21.95 1.37 16.49
CA GLN A 292 22.74 0.22 16.92
C GLN A 292 21.89 -1.06 16.84
N PRO A 293 22.40 -2.13 16.23
CA PRO A 293 21.74 -3.42 16.29
C PRO A 293 21.73 -3.94 17.73
N GLU A 294 20.58 -4.45 18.16
CA GLU A 294 20.39 -5.19 19.40
C GLU A 294 20.04 -6.64 19.07
N GLU A 295 20.84 -7.59 19.55
CA GLU A 295 20.50 -9.01 19.52
C GLU A 295 19.38 -9.28 20.54
N PHE A 296 18.23 -9.75 20.05
CA PHE A 296 17.09 -10.11 20.90
C PHE A 296 16.86 -11.63 21.00
N ALA A 297 17.53 -12.42 20.16
CA ALA A 297 17.46 -13.87 20.19
C ALA A 297 18.80 -14.50 19.74
N HIS A 298 19.21 -15.53 20.47
CA HIS A 298 20.40 -16.31 20.21
C HIS A 298 20.11 -17.77 20.59
N LEU A 299 19.75 -18.59 19.61
CA LEU A 299 19.41 -19.99 19.85
C LEU A 299 20.40 -20.91 19.14
N THR A 300 21.26 -21.58 19.91
CA THR A 300 22.15 -22.61 19.40
C THR A 300 21.35 -23.81 18.89
N ILE A 301 21.45 -24.10 17.59
CA ILE A 301 20.84 -25.28 16.97
C ILE A 301 21.82 -26.44 17.00
N PHE A 302 23.09 -26.17 16.70
CA PHE A 302 24.15 -27.15 16.65
C PHE A 302 25.46 -26.57 17.19
N THR A 303 26.25 -27.44 17.82
CA THR A 303 27.66 -27.21 18.10
C THR A 303 28.47 -27.92 17.02
N VAL A 304 29.39 -27.19 16.38
CA VAL A 304 30.23 -27.67 15.28
C VAL A 304 31.53 -28.21 15.86
N GLU A 305 31.53 -29.50 16.16
CA GLU A 305 32.70 -30.24 16.62
C GLU A 305 32.75 -31.60 15.93
N GLU A 306 33.94 -32.13 15.70
CA GLU A 306 34.10 -33.53 15.28
C GLU A 306 33.62 -34.45 16.44
N PRO A 307 32.79 -35.48 16.18
CA PRO A 307 32.40 -36.06 14.89
C PRO A 307 31.04 -35.57 14.32
N ASN A 308 30.48 -34.49 14.87
CA ASN A 308 29.11 -34.06 14.59
C ASN A 308 28.94 -33.31 13.26
N GLU A 309 30.02 -32.94 12.56
CA GLU A 309 29.93 -32.13 11.33
C GLU A 309 29.01 -32.72 10.25
N ALA A 310 29.10 -34.03 10.02
CA ALA A 310 28.24 -34.71 9.05
C ALA A 310 26.76 -34.67 9.46
N LEU A 311 26.48 -34.78 10.77
CA LEU A 311 25.13 -34.66 11.30
C LEU A 311 24.60 -33.23 11.14
N VAL A 312 25.43 -32.22 11.41
CA VAL A 312 25.07 -30.80 11.23
C VAL A 312 24.74 -30.52 9.77
N ARG A 313 25.60 -30.92 8.83
CA ARG A 313 25.36 -30.77 7.39
C ARG A 313 24.06 -31.47 6.97
N ASN A 314 23.84 -32.71 7.41
CA ASN A 314 22.63 -33.45 7.07
C ASN A 314 21.35 -32.79 7.61
N ASN A 315 21.38 -32.20 8.80
CA ASN A 315 20.22 -31.50 9.36
C ASN A 315 20.00 -30.09 8.77
N LEU A 316 21.02 -29.49 8.17
CA LEU A 316 20.93 -28.19 7.49
C LEU A 316 20.72 -28.32 5.97
N THR A 317 20.56 -29.55 5.46
CA THR A 317 20.12 -29.79 4.07
C THR A 317 18.79 -29.09 3.79
N THR A 318 17.84 -29.15 4.73
CA THR A 318 16.63 -28.34 4.68
C THR A 318 16.49 -27.52 5.95
N ALA A 319 16.23 -26.23 5.78
CA ALA A 319 15.98 -25.30 6.86
C ALA A 319 14.84 -24.36 6.47
N ALA A 320 14.11 -23.85 7.46
CA ALA A 320 13.10 -22.83 7.23
C ALA A 320 13.10 -21.81 8.38
N LEU A 321 12.81 -20.56 8.04
CA LEU A 321 12.60 -19.47 8.97
C LEU A 321 11.23 -18.87 8.72
N LYS A 322 10.51 -18.55 9.80
CA LYS A 322 9.16 -18.01 9.73
C LYS A 322 9.00 -16.86 10.73
N ILE A 323 8.32 -15.80 10.30
CA ILE A 323 7.91 -14.68 11.15
C ILE A 323 6.40 -14.55 11.05
N GLU A 324 5.72 -14.58 12.19
CA GLU A 324 4.29 -14.27 12.31
C GLU A 324 4.13 -12.95 13.08
N ARG A 325 3.37 -12.00 12.54
CA ARG A 325 3.04 -10.71 13.17
C ARG A 325 1.54 -10.63 13.41
N GLN A 326 1.13 -10.41 14.66
CA GLN A 326 -0.25 -10.13 15.05
C GLN A 326 -0.27 -8.98 16.06
N ASP A 327 -0.89 -7.85 15.72
CA ASP A 327 -1.10 -6.72 16.63
C ASP A 327 0.19 -6.24 17.35
N GLY A 328 1.31 -6.23 16.63
CA GLY A 328 2.63 -5.85 17.16
C GLY A 328 3.42 -6.95 17.89
N LEU A 329 2.78 -8.10 18.17
CA LEU A 329 3.45 -9.31 18.65
C LEU A 329 4.08 -10.07 17.48
N TYR A 330 5.36 -10.34 17.58
CA TYR A 330 6.11 -11.14 16.61
C TYR A 330 6.46 -12.49 17.20
N ARG A 331 6.19 -13.55 16.44
CA ARG A 331 6.66 -14.90 16.72
C ARG A 331 7.70 -15.26 15.69
N PHE A 332 8.87 -15.67 16.17
CA PHE A 332 9.97 -16.10 15.32
C PHE A 332 10.12 -17.60 15.45
N LEU A 333 10.03 -18.30 14.33
CA LEU A 333 10.08 -19.75 14.31
C LEU A 333 11.14 -20.22 13.33
N TYR A 334 11.68 -21.40 13.61
CA TYR A 334 12.65 -22.05 12.76
C TYR A 334 12.36 -23.54 12.64
N ARG A 335 12.93 -24.15 11.61
CA ARG A 335 12.93 -25.59 11.41
C ARG A 335 14.23 -25.99 10.74
N THR A 336 14.79 -27.13 11.15
CA THR A 336 15.92 -27.78 10.49
C THR A 336 15.66 -29.29 10.48
N GLY A 337 16.18 -29.99 9.47
CA GLY A 337 16.15 -31.44 9.39
C GLY A 337 16.36 -31.95 7.96
N PRO A 338 16.48 -33.27 7.76
CA PRO A 338 16.64 -33.86 6.42
C PRO A 338 15.35 -33.96 5.60
N SER A 339 14.20 -33.53 6.11
CA SER A 339 12.91 -33.66 5.44
C SER A 339 11.98 -32.49 5.75
N GLU A 340 11.05 -32.17 4.86
CA GLU A 340 10.07 -31.10 5.05
C GLU A 340 9.01 -31.38 6.14
N GLY A 341 9.02 -32.57 6.77
CA GLY A 341 8.00 -32.98 7.75
C GLY A 341 8.21 -32.48 9.18
N PHE A 342 9.32 -31.80 9.49
CA PHE A 342 9.57 -31.33 10.86
C PHE A 342 8.63 -30.17 11.23
N ALA A 343 8.24 -30.12 12.51
CA ALA A 343 7.48 -29.01 13.05
C ALA A 343 8.37 -27.78 13.27
N PHE A 344 7.79 -26.60 13.07
CA PHE A 344 8.43 -25.34 13.48
C PHE A 344 8.60 -25.30 15.00
N LYS A 345 9.78 -24.90 15.44
CA LYS A 345 10.10 -24.57 16.84
C LYS A 345 10.13 -23.07 16.99
N GLU A 346 9.55 -22.56 18.07
CA GLU A 346 9.57 -21.14 18.38
C GLU A 346 10.94 -20.77 18.98
N VAL A 347 11.57 -19.73 18.43
CA VAL A 347 12.80 -19.13 18.97
C VAL A 347 12.44 -18.17 20.11
N ILE A 348 11.53 -17.24 19.81
CA ILE A 348 11.05 -16.23 20.75
C ILE A 348 9.73 -15.62 20.25
N SER A 349 8.92 -15.13 21.19
CA SER A 349 7.79 -14.24 20.95
C SER A 349 8.03 -12.91 21.66
N LYS A 350 8.02 -11.78 20.93
CA LYS A 350 8.32 -10.44 21.49
C LYS A 350 7.54 -9.36 20.75
N ASN A 351 7.12 -8.33 21.48
CA ASN A 351 6.52 -7.13 20.88
C ASN A 351 7.62 -6.22 20.33
N PHE A 352 7.43 -5.73 19.10
CA PHE A 352 8.31 -4.73 18.50
C PHE A 352 7.50 -3.51 18.08
N ASN A 353 8.02 -2.32 18.39
CA ASN A 353 7.43 -1.06 17.95
C ASN A 353 7.92 -0.70 16.53
N ILE A 354 7.55 -1.54 15.57
CA ILE A 354 7.89 -1.40 14.16
C ILE A 354 6.65 -1.68 13.30
N ASP A 355 6.47 -0.86 12.26
CA ASP A 355 5.43 -1.03 11.25
C ASP A 355 6.03 -1.44 9.90
N PRO A 356 6.43 -2.71 9.74
CA PRO A 356 7.16 -3.14 8.57
C PRO A 356 6.27 -2.99 7.32
N ARG A 357 6.84 -2.35 6.30
CA ARG A 357 6.26 -2.18 4.97
C ARG A 357 6.98 -3.01 3.92
N TYR A 358 8.14 -3.57 4.29
CA TYR A 358 9.04 -4.28 3.38
C TYR A 358 9.57 -5.56 4.03
N ILE A 359 9.70 -6.62 3.22
CA ILE A 359 10.41 -7.87 3.55
C ILE A 359 11.60 -7.96 2.61
N GLY A 360 12.77 -8.29 3.15
CA GLY A 360 13.96 -8.66 2.40
C GLY A 360 14.36 -10.11 2.69
N ILE A 361 14.86 -10.80 1.67
CA ILE A 361 15.61 -12.05 1.83
C ILE A 361 17.07 -11.80 1.45
N PHE A 362 17.99 -12.35 2.23
CA PHE A 362 19.40 -11.98 2.15
C PHE A 362 20.34 -13.13 2.47
N ALA A 363 21.57 -12.99 1.98
CA ALA A 363 22.74 -13.70 2.47
C ALA A 363 23.89 -12.70 2.62
N ILE A 364 24.59 -12.71 3.76
CA ILE A 364 25.68 -11.77 4.07
C ILE A 364 26.82 -12.46 4.81
N GLN A 365 27.98 -11.82 4.84
CA GLN A 365 29.10 -12.15 5.74
C GLN A 365 29.54 -10.95 6.60
N GLY A 366 28.61 -10.06 6.93
CA GLY A 366 28.90 -8.79 7.61
C GLY A 366 29.95 -7.98 6.82
N PHE A 367 30.83 -7.27 7.53
CA PHE A 367 31.93 -6.51 6.91
C PHE A 367 33.28 -7.25 6.88
N SER A 368 33.29 -8.58 7.05
CA SER A 368 34.54 -9.36 6.96
C SER A 368 35.07 -9.40 5.52
N GLU A 369 36.37 -9.12 5.35
CA GLU A 369 37.02 -9.05 4.03
C GLU A 369 37.53 -10.42 3.53
N ASN A 370 37.72 -11.37 4.45
CA ASN A 370 38.52 -12.58 4.17
C ASN A 370 37.69 -13.88 4.12
N GLU A 371 36.36 -13.77 4.13
CA GLU A 371 35.50 -14.96 4.09
C GLU A 371 35.12 -15.31 2.66
N ASN A 372 35.20 -16.60 2.36
CA ASN A 372 34.72 -17.14 1.09
C ASN A 372 33.20 -17.05 1.06
N ALA A 373 32.66 -16.43 0.02
CA ALA A 373 31.23 -16.37 -0.18
C ALA A 373 30.68 -17.78 -0.47
N ILE A 374 29.71 -18.22 0.33
CA ILE A 374 28.99 -19.49 0.16
C ILE A 374 27.56 -19.22 -0.32
N PRO A 375 26.96 -20.16 -1.09
CA PRO A 375 25.58 -20.01 -1.53
C PRO A 375 24.59 -20.30 -0.39
N ALA A 376 23.54 -19.50 -0.31
CA ALA A 376 22.29 -19.79 0.38
C ALA A 376 21.21 -19.96 -0.69
N ALA A 377 20.75 -21.19 -0.90
CA ALA A 377 19.69 -21.45 -1.85
C ALA A 377 18.32 -21.34 -1.19
N PHE A 378 17.48 -20.46 -1.72
CA PHE A 378 16.11 -20.24 -1.30
C PHE A 378 15.19 -21.03 -2.23
N ASP A 379 14.63 -22.13 -1.73
CA ASP A 379 13.72 -22.99 -2.50
C ASP A 379 12.35 -22.35 -2.65
N SER A 380 11.88 -21.64 -1.63
CA SER A 380 10.63 -20.90 -1.71
C SER A 380 10.56 -19.76 -0.70
N PHE A 381 9.69 -18.81 -1.01
CA PHE A 381 9.20 -17.79 -0.11
C PHE A 381 7.67 -17.84 -0.09
N SER A 382 7.07 -17.77 1.09
CA SER A 382 5.63 -17.58 1.23
C SER A 382 5.30 -16.38 2.11
N PHE A 383 4.17 -15.76 1.79
CA PHE A 383 3.58 -14.66 2.54
C PHE A 383 2.08 -14.89 2.60
N SER A 384 1.50 -14.73 3.78
CA SER A 384 0.06 -14.82 3.97
C SER A 384 -0.40 -13.73 4.91
N THR A 385 -1.52 -13.09 4.59
CA THR A 385 -2.22 -12.22 5.54
C THR A 385 -2.98 -13.10 6.52
N ILE A 386 -2.93 -12.76 7.80
CA ILE A 386 -3.68 -13.46 8.85
C ILE A 386 -4.63 -12.48 9.53
N ASP A 387 -5.72 -12.99 10.12
CA ASP A 387 -6.68 -12.14 10.82
C ASP A 387 -6.02 -11.51 12.06
N CYS A 388 -6.17 -10.19 12.20
CA CYS A 388 -5.78 -9.46 13.41
C CYS A 388 -6.79 -9.77 14.54
N LYS A 389 -6.30 -9.92 15.78
CA LYS A 389 -7.14 -10.17 16.94
C LYS A 389 -7.46 -8.82 17.59
N HIS A 390 -8.52 -8.19 17.13
CA HIS A 390 -9.02 -6.93 17.72
C HIS A 390 -9.72 -7.13 19.06
#